data_AF-A0A6C0E3P9-F1
#
_entry.id   AF-A0A6C0E3P9-F1
#
_cell.length_a   1.000
_cell.length_b   1.000
_cell.length_c   1.000
_cell.angle_alpha   90.00
_cell.angle_beta   90.00
_cell.angle_gamma   90.00
#
_symmetry.space_group_name_H-M   'P 1'
#
loop_
_entity.id
_entity.type
_entity.pdbx_description
1 polymer ?
#
loop_
_entity_poly.entity_id
_entity_poly.type
_entity_poly.pdbx_seq_one_letter_code
_entity_poly.pdbx_strand_id
1 'polypeptide(L)'
;MDVNKLIHALDNENNEKILNLTTKKIKEMNMKILMELSLSREKFLSISQKLNGYRYVDEIDDLKCGTYLKWIVLTDPDPDNLQLNKGALFCEIKCKDDGVFIVCKNMGFSSRHFQIKMDECLLFQKLNTQELILLSALDHLST
;
A
#
# COMPACT_ATOMS: atom_id res chain seq x y z
N MET A 1 -5.54 19.65 20.87
CA MET A 1 -4.37 18.95 20.29
C MET A 1 -3.32 20.00 20.00
N ASP A 2 -2.10 19.76 20.45
CA ASP A 2 -1.01 20.74 20.35
C ASP A 2 -0.40 20.68 18.94
N VAL A 3 -0.77 21.63 18.09
CA VAL A 3 -0.35 21.69 16.67
C VAL A 3 1.18 21.65 16.56
N ASN A 4 1.89 22.23 17.52
CA ASN A 4 3.35 22.24 17.58
C ASN A 4 3.97 20.86 17.84
N LYS A 5 3.29 19.96 18.57
CA LYS A 5 3.75 18.57 18.75
C LYS A 5 3.55 17.74 17.49
N LEU A 6 2.51 18.03 16.71
CA LEU A 6 2.32 17.43 15.39
C LEU A 6 3.39 17.90 14.42
N ILE A 7 3.66 19.21 14.36
CA ILE A 7 4.75 19.79 13.54
C ILE A 7 6.11 19.17 13.91
N HIS A 8 6.41 18.98 15.19
CA HIS A 8 7.65 18.31 15.58
C HIS A 8 7.70 16.80 15.29
N ALA A 9 6.56 16.11 15.25
CA ALA A 9 6.49 14.73 14.76
C ALA A 9 6.62 14.64 13.23
N LEU A 10 6.43 15.76 12.54
CA LEU A 10 6.53 15.93 11.09
C LEU A 10 7.95 16.23 10.61
N ASP A 11 8.82 16.76 11.49
CA ASP A 11 10.26 17.00 11.21
C ASP A 11 11.09 15.70 11.03
N ASN A 12 10.45 14.52 11.08
CA ASN A 12 11.12 13.25 10.80
C ASN A 12 11.09 13.01 9.28
N GLU A 13 12.24 12.99 8.61
CA GLU A 13 12.39 12.88 7.14
C GLU A 13 11.55 11.75 6.51
N ASN A 14 11.30 10.65 7.24
CA ASN A 14 10.44 9.54 6.81
C ASN A 14 8.95 9.90 6.62
N ASN A 15 8.49 11.04 7.13
CA ASN A 15 7.09 11.49 7.07
C ASN A 15 6.84 12.56 5.99
N GLU A 16 7.86 13.09 5.33
CA GLU A 16 7.70 14.12 4.29
C GLU A 16 6.83 13.63 3.12
N LYS A 17 6.93 12.36 2.74
CA LYS A 17 6.09 11.78 1.69
C LYS A 17 4.60 11.70 2.08
N ILE A 18 4.29 11.64 3.38
CA ILE A 18 2.90 11.64 3.89
C ILE A 18 2.34 13.06 4.03
N LEU A 19 3.18 14.07 4.23
CA LEU A 19 2.77 15.47 4.37
C LEU A 19 1.94 15.99 3.19
N ASN A 20 2.18 15.46 1.99
CA ASN A 20 1.46 15.85 0.78
C ASN A 20 0.22 15.01 0.47
N LEU A 21 -0.10 14.03 1.32
CA LEU A 21 -1.20 13.09 1.14
C LEU A 21 -2.37 13.41 2.08
N THR A 22 -3.57 13.45 1.51
CA THR A 22 -4.84 13.43 2.25
C THR A 22 -5.52 12.07 2.05
N THR A 23 -6.50 11.73 2.89
CA THR A 23 -7.31 10.52 2.67
C THR A 23 -7.92 10.51 1.27
N LYS A 24 -8.31 11.68 0.76
CA LYS A 24 -8.83 11.86 -0.59
C LYS A 24 -7.78 11.50 -1.65
N LYS A 25 -6.57 12.04 -1.57
CA LYS A 25 -5.49 11.76 -2.54
C LYS A 25 -5.11 10.28 -2.56
N ILE A 26 -4.98 9.64 -1.38
CA ILE A 26 -4.67 8.19 -1.31
C ILE A 26 -5.75 7.37 -2.02
N LYS A 27 -7.03 7.70 -1.78
CA LYS A 27 -8.15 7.03 -2.46
C LYS A 27 -8.10 7.26 -3.97
N GLU A 28 -7.83 8.49 -4.41
CA GLU A 28 -7.71 8.83 -5.83
C GLU A 28 -6.56 8.07 -6.51
N MET A 29 -5.40 7.96 -5.87
CA MET A 29 -4.25 7.19 -6.38
C MET A 29 -4.61 5.70 -6.51
N ASN A 30 -5.17 5.09 -5.46
CA ASN A 30 -5.61 3.70 -5.50
C ASN A 30 -6.68 3.47 -6.58
N MET A 31 -7.62 4.40 -6.72
CA MET A 31 -8.67 4.30 -7.74
C MET A 31 -8.09 4.39 -9.14
N LYS A 32 -7.18 5.33 -9.40
CA LYS A 32 -6.51 5.48 -10.70
C LYS A 32 -5.85 4.19 -11.16
N ILE A 33 -5.00 3.61 -10.31
CA ILE A 33 -4.26 2.40 -10.68
C ILE A 33 -5.19 1.18 -10.86
N LEU A 34 -6.26 1.08 -10.08
CA LEU A 34 -7.26 0.02 -10.26
C LEU A 34 -8.10 0.19 -11.53
N MET A 35 -8.33 1.43 -12.00
CA MET A 35 -9.05 1.68 -13.25
C MET A 35 -8.25 1.22 -14.46
N GLU A 36 -6.91 1.29 -14.40
CA GLU A 36 -6.03 0.83 -15.48
C GLU A 36 -6.15 -0.68 -15.72
N LEU A 37 -6.54 -1.46 -14.71
CA LEU A 37 -6.75 -2.90 -14.81
C LEU A 37 -7.99 -3.30 -15.63
N SER A 38 -8.84 -2.35 -16.05
CA SER A 38 -10.04 -2.61 -16.86
C SER A 38 -10.98 -3.68 -16.26
N LEU A 39 -11.08 -3.72 -14.93
CA LEU A 39 -11.90 -4.69 -14.20
C LEU A 39 -13.40 -4.45 -14.42
N SER A 40 -14.19 -5.52 -14.31
CA SER A 40 -15.64 -5.39 -14.15
C SER A 40 -16.00 -4.54 -12.92
N ARG A 41 -17.12 -3.80 -13.02
CA ARG A 41 -17.57 -2.84 -11.98
C ARG A 41 -17.70 -3.49 -10.60
N GLU A 42 -18.26 -4.69 -10.54
CA GLU A 42 -18.44 -5.43 -9.28
C GLU A 42 -17.09 -5.71 -8.60
N LYS A 43 -16.13 -6.19 -9.40
CA LYS A 43 -14.80 -6.56 -8.93
C LYS A 43 -14.00 -5.33 -8.52
N PHE A 44 -14.07 -4.25 -9.29
CA PHE A 44 -13.48 -2.96 -8.94
C PHE A 44 -13.98 -2.48 -7.58
N LEU A 45 -15.30 -2.50 -7.34
CA LEU A 45 -15.89 -2.08 -6.07
C LEU A 45 -15.46 -2.99 -4.91
N SER A 46 -15.46 -4.30 -5.12
CA SER A 46 -15.03 -5.30 -4.13
C SER A 46 -13.57 -5.10 -3.71
N ILE A 47 -12.67 -4.88 -4.67
CA ILE A 47 -11.25 -4.65 -4.42
C ILE A 47 -11.03 -3.30 -3.74
N SER A 48 -11.69 -2.24 -4.23
CA SER A 48 -11.60 -0.89 -3.64
C SER A 48 -12.00 -0.88 -2.17
N GLN A 49 -13.09 -1.57 -1.79
CA GLN A 49 -13.50 -1.69 -0.40
C GLN A 49 -12.46 -2.41 0.47
N LYS A 50 -11.84 -3.47 -0.06
CA LYS A 50 -10.79 -4.25 0.63
C LYS A 50 -9.46 -3.52 0.79
N LEU A 51 -9.28 -2.41 0.08
CA LEU A 51 -8.11 -1.53 0.12
C LEU A 51 -8.35 -0.24 0.91
N ASN A 52 -9.49 -0.10 1.60
CA ASN A 52 -9.67 0.98 2.56
C ASN A 52 -8.58 0.93 3.65
N GLY A 53 -7.89 2.05 3.86
CA GLY A 53 -6.74 2.15 4.77
C GLY A 53 -5.43 1.58 4.21
N TYR A 54 -5.37 1.28 2.91
CA TYR A 54 -4.15 0.96 2.19
C TYR A 54 -3.80 2.10 1.22
N ARG A 55 -2.51 2.24 0.91
CA ARG A 55 -2.01 3.11 -0.15
C ARG A 55 -1.28 2.30 -1.21
N TYR A 56 -1.44 2.67 -2.47
CA TYR A 56 -0.62 2.17 -3.56
C TYR A 56 0.86 2.51 -3.30
N VAL A 57 1.76 1.61 -3.68
CA VAL A 57 3.21 1.78 -3.55
C VAL A 57 3.86 1.38 -4.88
N ASP A 58 4.57 2.34 -5.49
CA ASP A 58 5.26 2.17 -6.77
C ASP A 58 6.78 2.07 -6.61
N GLU A 59 7.32 2.77 -5.60
CA GLU A 59 8.76 2.82 -5.34
C GLU A 59 9.16 1.92 -4.17
N ILE A 60 10.35 1.33 -4.26
CA ILE A 60 10.95 0.47 -3.23
C ILE A 60 11.15 1.23 -1.93
N ASP A 61 11.63 2.48 -2.01
CA ASP A 61 11.93 3.33 -0.86
C ASP A 61 10.68 3.76 -0.08
N ASP A 62 9.50 3.58 -0.67
CA ASP A 62 8.23 3.82 -0.01
C ASP A 62 7.77 2.65 0.86
N LEU A 63 8.32 1.45 0.68
CA LEU A 63 7.90 0.28 1.44
C LEU A 63 8.44 0.32 2.87
N LYS A 64 7.55 0.14 3.86
CA LYS A 64 7.94 0.13 5.28
C LYS A 64 7.91 -1.29 5.84
N CYS A 65 9.08 -1.81 6.21
CA CYS A 65 9.21 -3.13 6.85
C CYS A 65 8.26 -3.28 8.05
N GLY A 66 7.68 -4.47 8.22
CA GLY A 66 6.75 -4.77 9.30
C GLY A 66 5.32 -4.29 9.06
N THR A 67 5.01 -3.74 7.88
CA THR A 67 3.65 -3.40 7.48
C THR A 67 2.96 -4.53 6.73
N TYR A 68 1.63 -4.49 6.67
CA TYR A 68 0.84 -5.48 5.95
C TYR A 68 0.67 -5.05 4.50
N LEU A 69 1.02 -5.92 3.56
CA LEU A 69 0.86 -5.69 2.13
C LEU A 69 -0.30 -6.51 1.59
N LYS A 70 -1.01 -5.95 0.62
CA LYS A 70 -1.85 -6.67 -0.33
C LYS A 70 -1.35 -6.39 -1.74
N TRP A 71 -1.60 -7.31 -2.66
CA TRP A 71 -1.13 -7.15 -4.02
C TRP A 71 -2.04 -7.83 -5.04
N ILE A 72 -1.97 -7.34 -6.27
CA ILE A 72 -2.60 -7.95 -7.45
C ILE A 72 -1.46 -8.37 -8.37
N VAL A 73 -1.43 -9.64 -8.76
CA VAL A 73 -0.42 -10.16 -9.71
C VAL A 73 -0.90 -9.84 -11.13
N LEU A 74 -0.04 -9.25 -11.95
CA LEU A 74 -0.34 -8.75 -13.30
C LEU A 74 0.09 -9.71 -14.43
N THR A 75 0.40 -10.96 -14.10
CA THR A 75 0.87 -11.95 -15.09
C THR A 75 -0.26 -12.54 -15.93
N ASP A 76 -1.52 -12.38 -15.51
CA ASP A 76 -2.70 -12.87 -16.25
C ASP A 76 -3.21 -11.79 -17.21
N PRO A 77 -3.35 -12.09 -18.52
CA PRO A 77 -3.85 -11.13 -19.50
C PRO A 77 -5.35 -10.85 -19.39
N ASP A 78 -6.12 -11.69 -18.70
CA ASP A 78 -7.56 -11.51 -18.51
C ASP A 78 -7.85 -10.72 -17.22
N PRO A 79 -8.40 -9.48 -17.32
CA PRO A 79 -8.79 -8.67 -16.17
C PRO A 79 -9.70 -9.38 -15.17
N ASP A 80 -10.58 -10.28 -15.63
CA ASP A 80 -11.52 -10.98 -14.76
C ASP A 80 -10.88 -12.11 -13.95
N ASN A 81 -9.64 -12.50 -14.25
CA ASN A 81 -8.84 -13.40 -13.42
C ASN A 81 -8.01 -12.68 -12.35
N LEU A 82 -7.73 -11.39 -12.50
CA LEU A 82 -6.89 -10.62 -11.55
C LEU A 82 -7.49 -10.55 -10.14
N GLN A 83 -6.89 -11.17 -9.13
CA GLN A 83 -7.44 -11.14 -7.76
C GLN A 83 -6.57 -10.34 -6.78
N LEU A 84 -7.22 -9.66 -5.84
CA LEU A 84 -6.52 -9.08 -4.70
C LEU A 84 -6.15 -10.18 -3.71
N ASN A 85 -4.85 -10.39 -3.53
CA ASN A 85 -4.33 -11.37 -2.59
C ASN A 85 -4.70 -11.02 -1.14
N LYS A 86 -4.84 -12.04 -0.29
CA LYS A 86 -5.22 -11.91 1.13
C LYS A 86 -4.27 -11.02 1.93
N GLY A 87 -3.03 -10.91 1.45
CA GLY A 87 -1.97 -10.11 2.03
C GLY A 87 -1.04 -10.88 2.96
N ALA A 88 0.03 -10.22 3.38
CA ALA A 88 1.08 -10.77 4.23
C ALA A 88 1.88 -9.65 4.92
N LEU A 89 2.67 -10.02 5.93
CA LEU A 89 3.60 -9.11 6.58
C LEU A 89 4.83 -8.93 5.68
N PHE A 90 5.18 -7.70 5.34
CA PHE A 90 6.41 -7.39 4.61
C PHE A 90 7.62 -7.44 5.54
N CYS A 91 8.68 -8.11 5.09
CA CYS A 91 9.89 -8.35 5.88
C CYS A 91 11.12 -7.64 5.31
N GLU A 92 11.42 -7.84 4.04
CA GLU A 92 12.65 -7.30 3.43
C GLU A 92 12.55 -7.29 1.91
N ILE A 93 13.46 -6.55 1.27
CA ILE A 93 13.59 -6.46 -0.18
C ILE A 93 14.86 -7.18 -0.59
N LYS A 94 14.79 -7.96 -1.66
CA LYS A 94 15.93 -8.63 -2.27
C LYS A 94 16.05 -8.23 -3.73
N CYS A 95 17.09 -7.48 -4.04
CA CYS A 95 17.49 -7.22 -5.41
C CYS A 95 18.29 -8.43 -5.92
N LYS A 96 17.89 -8.98 -7.05
CA LYS A 96 18.60 -10.03 -7.77
C LYS A 96 18.83 -9.57 -9.21
N ASP A 97 19.62 -10.31 -9.96
CA ASP A 97 19.95 -9.98 -11.36
C ASP A 97 18.70 -9.92 -12.26
N ASP A 98 17.63 -10.64 -11.91
CA ASP A 98 16.39 -10.76 -12.67
C ASP A 98 15.24 -9.86 -12.15
N GLY A 99 15.51 -9.01 -11.16
CA GLY A 99 14.55 -8.01 -10.69
C GLY A 99 14.51 -7.86 -9.16
N VAL A 100 13.46 -7.18 -8.69
CA VAL A 100 13.29 -6.85 -7.27
C VAL A 100 12.22 -7.74 -6.65
N PHE A 101 12.57 -8.38 -5.54
CA PHE A 101 11.70 -9.31 -4.82
C PHE A 101 11.34 -8.77 -3.45
N ILE A 102 10.04 -8.77 -3.16
CA ILE A 102 9.51 -8.45 -1.83
C ILE A 102 9.36 -9.76 -1.07
N VAL A 103 10.07 -9.88 0.05
CA VAL A 103 9.97 -11.02 0.96
C VAL A 103 8.86 -10.75 1.96
N CYS A 104 7.88 -11.65 1.99
CA CYS A 104 6.71 -11.56 2.85
C CYS A 104 6.60 -12.79 3.74
N LYS A 105 6.01 -12.62 4.92
CA LYS A 105 5.65 -13.68 5.86
C LYS A 105 4.13 -13.77 5.98
N ASN A 106 3.57 -14.94 5.70
CA ASN A 106 2.13 -15.13 5.91
C ASN A 106 1.79 -15.14 7.42
N MET A 107 0.61 -14.62 7.75
CA MET A 107 0.09 -14.61 9.12
C MET A 107 -0.94 -15.75 9.24
N GLY A 108 -0.45 -16.97 9.47
CA GLY A 108 -1.28 -18.17 9.59
C GLY A 108 -0.56 -19.32 10.32
N PHE A 109 -1.20 -20.49 10.46
CA PHE A 109 -0.72 -21.63 11.25
C PHE A 109 0.67 -22.16 10.81
N SER A 110 1.05 -21.95 9.56
CA SER A 110 2.41 -22.20 9.06
C SER A 110 2.98 -20.88 8.57
N SER A 111 3.73 -20.20 9.44
CA SER A 111 4.35 -18.91 9.14
C SER A 111 5.54 -19.11 8.18
N ARG A 112 5.25 -19.16 6.89
CA ARG A 112 6.21 -19.33 5.80
C ARG A 112 6.58 -17.98 5.21
N HIS A 113 7.86 -17.85 4.90
CA HIS A 113 8.35 -16.78 4.05
C HIS A 113 8.13 -17.17 2.59
N PHE A 114 7.75 -16.20 1.78
CA PHE A 114 7.65 -16.32 0.33
C PHE A 114 8.12 -15.02 -0.31
N GLN A 115 8.32 -15.06 -1.62
CA GLN A 115 8.80 -13.91 -2.39
C GLN A 115 7.77 -13.59 -3.47
N ILE A 116 7.53 -12.31 -3.70
CA ILE A 116 6.76 -11.81 -4.84
C ILE A 116 7.67 -10.88 -5.64
N LYS A 117 7.63 -10.96 -6.97
CA LYS A 117 8.38 -10.06 -7.84
C LYS A 117 7.61 -8.75 -7.94
N MET A 118 8.26 -7.64 -7.59
CA MET A 118 7.62 -6.32 -7.55
C MET A 118 7.13 -5.90 -8.93
N ASP A 119 7.94 -6.13 -9.96
CA ASP A 119 7.65 -5.77 -11.36
C ASP A 119 6.39 -6.46 -11.94
N GLU A 120 5.94 -7.55 -11.31
CA GLU A 120 4.79 -8.34 -11.74
C GLU A 120 3.55 -8.07 -10.87
N CYS A 121 3.60 -7.10 -9.95
CA CYS A 121 2.55 -6.88 -8.97
C CYS A 121 2.21 -5.40 -8.78
N LEU A 122 0.92 -5.09 -8.62
CA LEU A 122 0.50 -3.86 -7.96
C LEU A 122 0.54 -4.06 -6.45
N LEU A 123 1.26 -3.20 -5.73
CA LEU A 123 1.44 -3.29 -4.29
C LEU A 123 0.61 -2.25 -3.56
N PHE A 124 -0.03 -2.68 -2.47
CA PHE A 124 -0.80 -1.82 -1.58
C PHE A 124 -0.36 -2.05 -0.14
N GLN A 125 0.15 -1.00 0.51
CA GLN A 125 0.63 -1.03 1.88
C GLN A 125 -0.42 -0.49 2.85
N LYS A 126 -0.68 -1.24 3.93
CA LYS A 126 -1.57 -0.79 5.00
C LYS A 126 -0.95 0.40 5.74
N LEU A 127 -1.73 1.45 5.91
CA LEU A 127 -1.37 2.59 6.75
C LEU A 127 -1.34 2.16 8.21
N ASN A 128 -0.27 2.49 8.92
CA ASN A 128 -0.13 2.23 10.34
C ASN A 128 -0.88 3.29 11.17
N THR A 129 -1.03 3.05 12.48
CA THR A 129 -1.80 3.94 13.36
C THR A 129 -1.23 5.37 13.41
N GLN A 130 0.09 5.54 13.39
CA GLN A 130 0.71 6.86 13.39
C GLN A 130 0.43 7.59 12.07
N GLU A 131 0.54 6.90 10.95
CA GLU A 131 0.22 7.43 9.63
C GLU A 131 -1.26 7.85 9.55
N LEU A 132 -2.18 7.04 10.08
CA LEU A 132 -3.61 7.37 10.12
C LEU A 132 -3.92 8.59 10.99
N ILE A 133 -3.28 8.73 12.15
CA ILE A 133 -3.44 9.91 13.02
C ILE A 133 -2.96 11.15 12.28
N LEU A 134 -1.80 11.07 11.63
CA LEU A 134 -1.25 12.18 10.87
C LEU A 134 -2.16 12.55 9.69
N LEU A 135 -2.63 11.56 8.95
CA LEU A 135 -3.54 11.76 7.83
C LEU A 135 -4.84 12.44 8.27
N SER A 136 -5.39 12.04 9.41
CA SER A 136 -6.58 12.67 9.99
C SER A 136 -6.35 14.14 10.34
N ALA A 137 -5.16 14.48 10.88
CA ALA A 137 -4.80 15.86 11.17
C ALA A 137 -4.67 16.69 9.88
N LEU A 138 -4.05 16.13 8.84
CA LEU A 138 -3.92 16.78 7.53
C LEU A 138 -5.28 16.98 6.85
N ASP A 139 -6.18 15.99 6.92
CA ASP A 139 -7.53 16.10 6.38
C ASP A 139 -8.30 17.27 7.03
N HIS A 140 -8.19 17.43 8.36
CA HIS A 140 -8.79 18.56 9.09
C HIS A 140 -8.24 19.93 8.66
N LEU A 141 -6.96 20.00 8.28
CA LEU A 141 -6.32 21.24 7.80
C LEU A 141 -6.67 21.55 6.34
N SER A 142 -7.07 20.54 5.56
CA SER A 142 -7.45 20.68 4.15
C SER A 142 -8.94 20.99 3.92
N THR A 143 -9.70 21.14 5.01
CA THR A 143 -11.13 21.50 5.01
C THR A 143 -11.29 23.01 4.94
#